data_AF-A0AAE1Q1V4-F1
#
_entry.id   AF-A0AAE1Q1V4-F1
#
_cell.length_a   1.000
_cell.length_b   1.000
_cell.length_c   1.000
_cell.angle_alpha   90.00
_cell.angle_beta   90.00
_cell.angle_gamma   90.00
#
_symmetry.space_group_name_H-M   'P 1'
#
loop_
_entity.id
_entity.type
_entity.pdbx_description
1 polymer ?
#
loop_
_entity_poly.entity_id
_entity_poly.type
_entity_poly.pdbx_seq_one_letter_code
_entity_poly.pdbx_strand_id
1 'polypeptide(L)'
;MNQTLLKKENPAEVSQPEESKSSSLVEDKKSEFDCRKYRQFAVTVYLDIQNVLGHLLKDCTEQYPPCPTVALDRLIFEMKKRYSETQLQVVVSPLILTTSDDPNHQRLSAHQHLHTGFLMLSGLQMRGDAMFSAEERSLDEETLEYAWLVESQLAHSAANSQPHSCRI
;
A
#
# COMPACT_ATOMS: atom_id res chain seq x y z
N MET A 1 39.38 -84.15 25.84
CA MET A 1 40.52 -84.65 25.04
C MET A 1 41.05 -83.51 24.18
N ASN A 2 42.35 -83.56 23.91
CA ASN A 2 43.23 -82.46 23.50
C ASN A 2 43.04 -81.88 22.06
N GLN A 3 43.37 -80.59 21.93
CA GLN A 3 44.27 -79.96 20.92
C GLN A 3 43.86 -79.71 19.44
N THR A 4 43.76 -78.40 19.13
CA THR A 4 44.43 -77.61 18.06
C THR A 4 44.85 -78.24 16.72
N LEU A 5 44.57 -77.53 15.61
CA LEU A 5 45.61 -77.03 14.68
C LEU A 5 45.13 -75.94 13.70
N LEU A 6 45.94 -74.89 13.54
CA LEU A 6 45.86 -73.87 12.47
C LEU A 6 46.69 -74.30 11.25
N LYS A 7 46.31 -73.85 10.05
CA LYS A 7 47.27 -73.70 8.92
C LYS A 7 46.95 -72.43 8.10
N LYS A 8 47.95 -71.95 7.36
CA LYS A 8 48.20 -70.55 6.99
C LYS A 8 48.00 -70.26 5.49
N GLU A 9 47.69 -69.00 5.13
CA GLU A 9 48.23 -68.13 4.04
C GLU A 9 48.98 -68.76 2.82
N ASN A 10 49.01 -68.25 1.57
CA ASN A 10 48.40 -67.13 0.78
C ASN A 10 48.83 -67.38 -0.74
N PRO A 11 48.89 -66.47 -1.75
CA PRO A 11 48.32 -65.12 -1.99
C PRO A 11 47.66 -64.90 -3.40
N ALA A 12 47.25 -63.65 -3.67
CA ALA A 12 47.22 -62.86 -4.94
C ALA A 12 46.95 -63.48 -6.34
N GLU A 13 46.01 -62.88 -7.11
CA GLU A 13 46.29 -61.92 -8.20
C GLU A 13 45.00 -61.16 -8.65
N VAL A 14 45.12 -60.10 -9.46
CA VAL A 14 44.11 -59.06 -9.76
C VAL A 14 43.40 -59.27 -11.10
N SER A 15 42.08 -59.00 -11.17
CA SER A 15 41.44 -58.45 -12.39
C SER A 15 40.01 -57.92 -12.11
N GLN A 16 39.73 -56.67 -12.50
CA GLN A 16 38.40 -56.22 -12.91
C GLN A 16 38.36 -56.21 -14.46
N PRO A 17 37.17 -56.25 -15.09
CA PRO A 17 36.53 -54.97 -15.43
C PRO A 17 34.99 -54.94 -15.32
N GLU A 18 34.48 -53.72 -15.08
CA GLU A 18 33.24 -53.11 -15.62
C GLU A 18 31.96 -53.97 -15.84
N GLU A 19 30.87 -53.61 -15.13
CA GLU A 19 29.71 -53.02 -15.82
C GLU A 19 28.67 -52.35 -14.87
N SER A 20 28.24 -51.15 -15.27
CA SER A 20 26.84 -50.70 -15.30
C SER A 20 25.97 -50.71 -14.02
N LYS A 21 26.06 -49.62 -13.24
CA LYS A 21 24.84 -48.90 -12.79
C LYS A 21 25.12 -47.45 -12.39
N SER A 22 25.06 -46.54 -13.36
CA SER A 22 24.93 -45.10 -13.10
C SER A 22 23.54 -44.79 -12.56
N SER A 23 23.36 -44.88 -11.24
CA SER A 23 22.22 -44.22 -10.60
C SER A 23 22.44 -42.72 -10.69
N SER A 24 21.83 -42.08 -11.68
CA SER A 24 21.70 -40.62 -11.73
C SER A 24 20.88 -40.18 -10.52
N LEU A 25 21.58 -39.85 -9.44
CA LEU A 25 21.03 -39.11 -8.31
C LEU A 25 20.69 -37.71 -8.82
N VAL A 26 19.49 -37.58 -9.40
CA VAL A 26 18.80 -36.30 -9.46
C VAL A 26 18.47 -35.98 -8.01
N GLU A 27 19.38 -35.26 -7.35
CA GLU A 27 19.08 -34.61 -6.10
C GLU A 27 17.98 -33.58 -6.39
N ASP A 28 16.73 -33.99 -6.18
CA ASP A 28 15.66 -33.08 -5.85
C ASP A 28 16.09 -32.34 -4.58
N LYS A 29 16.78 -31.21 -4.77
CA LYS A 29 17.12 -30.26 -3.73
C LYS A 29 15.81 -29.70 -3.20
N LYS A 30 15.22 -30.44 -2.26
CA LYS A 30 14.03 -30.08 -1.52
C LYS A 30 14.28 -28.69 -0.93
N SER A 31 13.67 -27.68 -1.54
CA SER A 31 13.85 -26.28 -1.18
C SER A 31 13.66 -26.13 0.33
N GLU A 32 14.60 -25.48 0.99
CA GLU A 32 14.57 -25.30 2.43
C GLU A 32 13.22 -24.70 2.87
N PHE A 33 12.64 -25.28 3.91
CA PHE A 33 11.28 -24.92 4.35
C PHE A 33 11.31 -23.56 5.06
N ASP A 34 10.99 -22.51 4.31
CA ASP A 34 10.88 -21.17 4.86
C ASP A 34 9.53 -20.96 5.57
N CYS A 35 9.55 -21.10 6.90
CA CYS A 35 8.42 -20.84 7.79
C CYS A 35 7.77 -19.45 7.58
N ARG A 36 8.53 -18.43 7.15
CA ARG A 36 8.03 -17.04 7.00
C ARG A 36 6.95 -16.95 5.91
N LYS A 37 7.00 -17.82 4.90
CA LYS A 37 5.98 -17.91 3.83
C LYS A 37 4.59 -18.34 4.33
N TYR A 38 4.52 -18.88 5.55
CA TYR A 38 3.29 -19.34 6.19
C TYR A 38 2.87 -18.46 7.37
N ARG A 39 3.50 -17.28 7.57
CA ARG A 39 3.08 -16.32 8.58
C ARG A 39 1.64 -15.88 8.32
N GLN A 40 0.77 -16.14 9.28
CA GLN A 40 -0.65 -15.81 9.19
C GLN A 40 -0.89 -14.32 9.46
N PHE A 41 -0.84 -13.50 8.41
CA PHE A 41 -1.34 -12.12 8.46
C PHE A 41 -1.95 -11.71 7.12
N ALA A 42 -3.28 -11.63 7.10
CA ALA A 42 -4.06 -11.14 5.96
C ALA A 42 -5.31 -10.42 6.49
N VAL A 43 -5.44 -9.13 6.19
CA VAL A 43 -6.57 -8.29 6.62
C VAL A 43 -7.05 -7.47 5.42
N THR A 44 -8.36 -7.46 5.20
CA THR A 44 -9.00 -6.54 4.24
C THR A 44 -9.85 -5.54 5.01
N VAL A 45 -9.64 -4.26 4.73
CA VAL A 45 -10.44 -3.14 5.22
C VAL A 45 -11.19 -2.56 4.03
N TYR A 46 -12.50 -2.36 4.18
CA TYR A 46 -13.34 -1.68 3.21
C TYR A 46 -14.16 -0.61 3.92
N LEU A 47 -14.24 0.56 3.30
CA LEU A 47 -14.95 1.73 3.80
C LEU A 47 -15.65 2.41 2.62
N ASP A 48 -16.94 2.66 2.76
CA ASP A 48 -17.75 3.40 1.79
C ASP A 48 -18.54 4.47 2.56
N ILE A 49 -18.13 5.72 2.39
CA ILE A 49 -18.72 6.90 3.01
C ILE A 49 -19.50 7.63 1.92
N GLN A 50 -20.78 7.93 2.17
CA GLN A 50 -21.69 8.50 1.18
C GLN A 50 -22.40 9.75 1.73
N ASN A 51 -22.70 10.70 0.84
CA ASN A 51 -23.51 11.90 1.08
C ASN A 51 -23.08 12.70 2.32
N VAL A 52 -21.78 12.95 2.47
CA VAL A 52 -21.24 13.76 3.56
C VAL A 52 -21.39 15.24 3.22
N LEU A 53 -22.11 15.95 4.09
CA LEU A 53 -22.11 17.41 4.16
C LEU A 53 -21.48 17.82 5.49
N GLY A 54 -20.47 18.69 5.45
CA GLY A 54 -19.77 19.14 6.64
C GLY A 54 -19.37 20.61 6.56
N HIS A 55 -19.35 21.28 7.70
CA HIS A 55 -18.81 22.64 7.82
C HIS A 55 -17.37 22.58 8.31
N LEU A 56 -16.49 23.31 7.64
CA LEU A 56 -15.10 23.49 8.06
C LEU A 56 -15.09 24.45 9.25
N LEU A 57 -14.68 23.95 10.41
CA LEU A 57 -14.66 24.73 11.65
C LEU A 57 -13.72 25.92 11.52
N LYS A 58 -14.22 27.10 11.84
CA LYS A 58 -13.44 28.29 12.17
C LYS A 58 -14.10 28.99 13.36
N ASP A 59 -13.44 30.02 13.88
CA ASP A 59 -14.04 30.90 14.87
C ASP A 59 -15.15 31.75 14.19
N CYS A 60 -16.41 31.32 14.33
CA CYS A 60 -17.56 31.92 13.67
C CYS A 60 -18.28 32.89 14.62
N THR A 61 -17.62 34.02 14.94
CA THR A 61 -18.29 35.20 15.52
C THR A 61 -19.02 35.98 14.41
N GLU A 62 -20.01 36.81 14.76
CA GLU A 62 -20.84 37.55 13.78
C GLU A 62 -20.06 38.57 12.92
N GLN A 63 -18.78 38.81 13.21
CA GLN A 63 -17.90 39.68 12.43
C GLN A 63 -17.25 38.98 11.23
N TYR A 64 -17.41 37.67 11.10
CA TYR A 64 -16.74 36.86 10.08
C TYR A 64 -17.73 36.21 9.09
N PRO A 65 -17.28 35.87 7.86
CA PRO A 65 -18.14 35.20 6.88
C PRO A 65 -18.66 33.83 7.36
N PRO A 66 -19.71 33.25 6.77
CA PRO A 66 -20.18 31.93 7.16
C PRO A 66 -19.08 30.87 7.01
N CYS A 67 -19.14 29.84 7.86
CA CYS A 67 -18.12 28.80 7.94
C CYS A 67 -18.11 27.99 6.63
N PRO A 68 -16.95 27.74 5.97
CA PRO A 68 -16.89 27.05 4.67
C PRO A 68 -17.57 25.68 4.71
N THR A 69 -18.14 25.23 3.59
CA THR A 69 -18.92 23.98 3.55
C THR A 69 -18.35 23.02 2.51
N VAL A 70 -18.16 21.76 2.90
CA VAL A 70 -17.73 20.68 2.03
C VAL A 70 -18.86 19.68 1.82
N ALA A 71 -19.09 19.31 0.57
CA ALA A 71 -20.02 18.27 0.15
C ALA A 71 -19.24 17.17 -0.59
N LEU A 72 -19.47 15.92 -0.21
CA LEU A 72 -18.79 14.74 -0.74
C LEU A 72 -19.84 13.64 -0.96
N ASP A 73 -20.11 13.33 -2.22
CA ASP A 73 -21.12 12.32 -2.57
C ASP A 73 -20.64 10.92 -2.19
N ARG A 74 -19.37 10.60 -2.46
CA ARG A 74 -18.77 9.30 -2.12
C ARG A 74 -17.26 9.32 -1.92
N LEU A 75 -16.81 8.69 -0.84
CA LEU A 75 -15.43 8.25 -0.62
C LEU A 75 -15.42 6.74 -0.39
N ILE A 76 -14.69 6.02 -1.23
CA ILE A 76 -14.41 4.59 -1.10
C ILE A 76 -12.94 4.42 -0.74
N PHE A 77 -12.66 3.62 0.27
CA PHE A 77 -11.32 3.15 0.60
C PHE A 77 -11.36 1.62 0.70
N GLU A 78 -10.46 0.97 -0.02
CA GLU A 78 -10.20 -0.47 0.11
C GLU A 78 -8.71 -0.67 0.38
N MET A 79 -8.38 -1.51 1.37
CA MET A 79 -7.01 -1.91 1.65
C MET A 79 -6.95 -3.41 1.92
N LYS A 80 -5.95 -4.06 1.35
CA LYS A 80 -5.63 -5.47 1.52
C LYS A 80 -4.20 -5.58 2.02
N LYS A 81 -4.05 -5.76 3.33
CA LYS A 81 -2.77 -5.98 3.99
C LYS A 81 -2.46 -7.47 4.03
N ARG A 82 -1.25 -7.82 3.60
CA ARG A 82 -0.61 -9.13 3.75
C ARG A 82 0.74 -8.96 4.47
N TYR A 83 1.40 -10.06 4.81
CA TYR A 83 2.75 -10.00 5.36
C TYR A 83 3.78 -9.46 4.34
N SER A 84 3.60 -9.69 3.04
CA SER A 84 4.54 -9.32 1.97
C SER A 84 4.23 -8.00 1.27
N GLU A 85 2.99 -7.54 1.32
CA GLU A 85 2.49 -6.42 0.52
C GLU A 85 1.31 -5.71 1.22
N THR A 86 1.07 -4.45 0.87
CA THR A 86 -0.16 -3.72 1.23
C THR A 86 -0.69 -3.03 -0.01
N GLN A 87 -1.78 -3.54 -0.54
CA GLN A 87 -2.47 -2.92 -1.67
C GLN A 87 -3.59 -2.04 -1.13
N LEU A 88 -3.71 -0.81 -1.63
CA LEU A 88 -4.82 0.08 -1.31
C LEU A 88 -5.35 0.80 -2.55
N GLN A 89 -6.63 1.13 -2.52
CA GLN A 89 -7.29 1.99 -3.48
C GLN A 89 -8.18 3.00 -2.75
N VAL A 90 -8.10 4.26 -3.18
CA VAL A 90 -8.99 5.33 -2.72
C VAL A 90 -9.73 5.89 -3.94
N VAL A 91 -11.03 6.12 -3.81
CA VAL A 91 -11.84 6.81 -4.81
C VAL A 91 -12.68 7.88 -4.11
N VAL A 92 -12.58 9.12 -4.58
CA VAL A 92 -13.33 10.27 -4.07
C VAL A 92 -14.09 10.86 -5.25
N SER A 93 -15.42 10.93 -5.22
CA SER A 93 -16.21 11.48 -6.34
C SER A 93 -17.66 11.82 -5.97
N PRO A 94 -18.17 12.96 -6.45
CA PRO A 94 -17.49 14.26 -6.48
C PRO A 94 -17.21 14.81 -5.06
N LEU A 95 -16.33 15.80 -5.00
CA LEU A 95 -16.04 16.61 -3.81
C LEU A 95 -16.16 18.10 -4.18
N ILE A 96 -16.97 18.85 -3.42
CA ILE A 96 -17.21 20.28 -3.63
C ILE A 96 -16.91 21.02 -2.32
N LEU A 97 -16.01 21.99 -2.38
CA LEU A 97 -15.76 22.97 -1.32
C LEU A 97 -16.38 24.31 -1.73
N THR A 98 -17.21 24.87 -0.88
CA THR A 98 -17.81 26.20 -1.03
C THR A 98 -17.35 27.13 0.09
N THR A 99 -16.98 28.36 -0.28
CA THR A 99 -16.53 29.39 0.64
C THR A 99 -17.10 30.74 0.22
N SER A 100 -17.18 31.68 1.15
CA SER A 100 -17.70 33.02 0.93
C SER A 100 -16.83 34.06 1.61
N ASP A 101 -16.68 35.22 0.98
CA ASP A 101 -15.95 36.36 1.53
C ASP A 101 -16.71 37.07 2.65
N ASP A 102 -15.98 37.83 3.44
CA ASP A 102 -16.49 38.67 4.53
C ASP A 102 -17.63 39.60 4.06
N PRO A 103 -18.83 39.54 4.66
CA PRO A 103 -19.95 40.41 4.29
C PRO A 103 -19.66 41.90 4.49
N ASN A 104 -18.71 42.27 5.34
CA ASN A 104 -18.32 43.65 5.59
C ASN A 104 -17.33 44.20 4.54
N HIS A 105 -16.73 43.34 3.72
CA HIS A 105 -15.74 43.74 2.74
C HIS A 105 -16.41 44.16 1.41
N GLN A 106 -16.60 45.48 1.23
CA GLN A 106 -17.16 46.03 0.00
C GLN A 106 -16.19 45.87 -1.18
N ARG A 107 -16.37 44.80 -1.97
CA ARG A 107 -15.71 44.64 -3.27
C ARG A 107 -16.22 45.69 -4.26
N LEU A 108 -15.32 46.23 -5.09
CA LEU A 108 -15.68 47.07 -6.23
C LEU A 108 -16.68 46.35 -7.16
N SER A 109 -17.55 47.10 -7.84
CA SER A 109 -18.65 46.55 -8.65
C SER A 109 -18.23 45.49 -9.67
N ALA A 110 -17.04 45.64 -10.28
CA ALA A 110 -16.46 44.65 -11.20
C ALA A 110 -16.18 43.27 -10.57
N HIS A 111 -16.14 43.16 -9.23
CA HIS A 111 -15.73 41.96 -8.48
C HIS A 111 -16.83 41.39 -7.58
N GLN A 112 -18.09 41.86 -7.68
CA GLN A 112 -19.20 41.35 -6.86
C GLN A 112 -19.46 39.84 -7.07
N HIS A 113 -19.14 39.29 -8.24
CA HIS A 113 -19.26 37.86 -8.54
C HIS A 113 -18.25 36.97 -7.76
N LEU A 114 -17.29 37.56 -7.03
CA LEU A 114 -16.29 36.85 -6.22
C LEU A 114 -16.71 36.65 -4.75
N HIS A 115 -17.90 37.09 -4.34
CA HIS A 115 -18.40 36.87 -2.96
C HIS A 115 -18.58 35.39 -2.59
N THR A 116 -18.64 34.48 -3.57
CA THR A 116 -18.73 33.04 -3.35
C THR A 116 -17.72 32.32 -4.24
N GLY A 117 -16.73 31.70 -3.61
CA GLY A 117 -15.77 30.82 -4.26
C GLY A 117 -16.21 29.36 -4.15
N PHE A 118 -15.96 28.58 -5.20
CA PHE A 118 -16.09 27.13 -5.14
C PHE A 118 -14.88 26.44 -5.77
N LEU A 119 -14.52 25.30 -5.19
CA LEU A 119 -13.57 24.35 -5.72
C LEU A 119 -14.27 22.99 -5.84
N MET A 120 -14.32 22.48 -7.07
CA MET A 120 -14.98 21.22 -7.41
C MET A 120 -13.95 20.24 -7.96
N LEU A 121 -13.98 19.03 -7.42
CA LEU A 121 -13.24 17.87 -7.87
C LEU A 121 -14.26 16.81 -8.31
N SER A 122 -14.37 16.58 -9.61
CA SER A 122 -15.32 15.59 -10.15
C SER A 122 -14.95 14.15 -9.75
N GLY A 123 -13.65 13.85 -9.62
CA GLY A 123 -13.16 12.55 -9.22
C GLY A 123 -11.65 12.55 -8.94
N LEU A 124 -11.24 11.77 -7.94
CA LEU A 124 -9.86 11.38 -7.68
C LEU A 124 -9.83 9.87 -7.45
N GLN A 125 -8.94 9.17 -8.14
CA GLN A 125 -8.63 7.78 -7.87
C GLN A 125 -7.14 7.64 -7.56
N MET A 126 -6.82 7.01 -6.43
CA MET A 126 -5.44 6.70 -6.05
C MET A 126 -5.31 5.20 -5.82
N ARG A 127 -4.16 4.63 -6.21
CA ARG A 127 -3.76 3.25 -5.90
C ARG A 127 -2.37 3.26 -5.28
N GLY A 128 -2.18 2.42 -4.28
CA GLY A 128 -0.89 2.20 -3.63
C GLY A 128 -0.59 0.71 -3.55
N ASP A 129 0.65 0.33 -3.83
CA ASP A 129 1.20 -0.99 -3.50
C ASP A 129 2.50 -0.81 -2.71
N ALA A 130 2.45 -1.14 -1.43
CA ALA A 130 3.58 -1.05 -0.51
C ALA A 130 4.22 -2.44 -0.34
N MET A 131 5.52 -2.55 -0.60
CA MET A 131 6.24 -3.82 -0.62
C MET A 131 7.05 -4.03 0.67
N PHE A 132 7.03 -5.26 1.18
CA PHE A 132 7.63 -5.64 2.46
C PHE A 132 8.62 -6.79 2.28
N SER A 133 9.80 -6.67 2.90
CA SER A 133 10.82 -7.72 2.93
C SER A 133 10.84 -8.44 4.28
N ALA A 134 10.99 -9.76 4.21
CA ALA A 134 11.27 -10.63 5.36
C ALA A 134 12.73 -11.12 5.36
N GLU A 135 13.58 -10.57 4.48
CA GLU A 135 14.99 -10.90 4.40
C GLU A 135 15.74 -10.49 5.68
N GLU A 136 16.64 -11.35 6.14
CA GLU A 136 17.35 -11.24 7.43
C GLU A 136 16.47 -11.12 8.70
N ARG A 137 15.13 -11.25 8.58
CA ARG A 137 14.20 -11.21 9.72
C ARG A 137 13.84 -12.57 10.28
N SER A 138 13.73 -12.62 11.61
CA SER A 138 13.26 -13.79 12.35
C SER A 138 11.74 -13.96 12.31
N LEU A 139 11.22 -15.08 12.81
CA LEU A 139 9.78 -15.37 12.84
C LEU A 139 8.99 -14.51 13.83
N ASP A 140 9.65 -13.83 14.77
CA ASP A 140 9.02 -12.96 15.77
C ASP A 140 9.13 -11.47 15.39
N GLU A 141 9.92 -11.13 14.37
CA GLU A 141 10.13 -9.75 13.90
C GLU A 141 9.17 -9.33 12.79
N GLU A 142 8.77 -8.07 12.76
CA GLU A 142 7.98 -7.51 11.66
C GLU A 142 8.78 -7.42 10.35
N THR A 143 8.07 -7.56 9.23
CA THR A 143 8.62 -7.39 7.88
C THR A 143 8.89 -5.91 7.60
N LEU A 144 10.05 -5.59 7.04
CA LEU A 144 10.45 -4.22 6.73
C LEU A 144 9.74 -3.71 5.47
N GLU A 145 9.03 -2.59 5.56
CA GLU A 145 8.59 -1.83 4.38
C GLU A 145 9.80 -1.20 3.68
N TYR A 146 9.92 -1.36 2.37
CA TYR A 146 11.07 -0.83 1.61
C TYR A 146 10.73 0.05 0.41
N ALA A 147 9.51 -0.04 -0.13
CA ALA A 147 9.09 0.76 -1.27
C ALA A 147 7.57 0.88 -1.37
N TRP A 148 7.11 1.98 -1.98
CA TRP A 148 5.74 2.20 -2.40
C TRP A 148 5.69 2.49 -3.90
N LEU A 149 4.79 1.82 -4.61
CA LEU A 149 4.31 2.26 -5.92
C LEU A 149 2.99 3.01 -5.70
N VAL A 150 2.90 4.27 -6.16
CA VAL A 150 1.68 5.07 -6.05
C VAL A 150 1.26 5.58 -7.43
N GLU A 151 0.01 5.32 -7.78
CA GLU A 151 -0.66 5.88 -8.97
C GLU A 151 -1.76 6.83 -8.50
N SER A 152 -1.88 8.00 -9.15
CA SER A 152 -2.94 8.96 -8.88
C SER A 152 -3.52 9.48 -10.19
N GLN A 153 -4.83 9.41 -10.31
CA GLN A 153 -5.61 9.90 -11.44
C GLN A 153 -6.59 10.96 -10.95
N LEU A 154 -6.39 12.20 -11.38
CA LEU A 154 -7.30 13.30 -11.14
C LEU A 154 -8.22 13.47 -12.35
N ALA A 155 -9.53 13.47 -12.12
CA ALA A 155 -10.50 13.89 -13.13
C ALA A 155 -10.54 15.43 -13.22
N HIS A 156 -11.54 15.99 -13.90
CA HIS A 156 -11.66 17.43 -14.06
C HIS A 156 -11.81 18.13 -12.70
N SER A 157 -10.99 19.16 -12.49
CA SER A 157 -11.12 20.10 -11.37
C SER A 157 -11.51 21.47 -11.91
N ALA A 158 -12.43 22.13 -11.22
CA ALA A 158 -12.89 23.47 -11.54
C ALA A 158 -12.81 24.32 -10.27
N ALA A 159 -12.11 25.46 -10.34
CA ALA A 159 -12.01 26.40 -9.24
C ALA A 159 -12.34 27.81 -9.75
N ASN A 160 -13.28 28.49 -9.07
CA ASN A 160 -13.53 29.90 -9.31
C ASN A 160 -12.80 30.75 -8.26
N SER A 161 -11.49 30.90 -8.45
CA SER A 161 -10.64 31.75 -7.62
C SER A 161 -9.62 32.48 -8.49
N GLN A 162 -9.74 33.81 -8.63
CA GLN A 162 -8.67 34.59 -9.23
C GLN A 162 -7.50 34.70 -8.23
N PRO A 163 -6.25 34.47 -8.67
CA PRO A 163 -5.08 34.62 -7.80
C PRO A 163 -4.80 36.10 -7.58
N HIS A 164 -5.33 36.67 -6.50
CA HIS A 164 -4.88 37.95 -6.01
C HIS A 164 -3.44 37.81 -5.50
N SER A 165 -2.49 38.39 -6.24
CA SER A 165 -1.11 38.53 -5.79
C SER A 165 -1.09 39.49 -4.59
N CYS A 166 -1.03 38.94 -3.37
CA CYS A 166 -0.58 39.69 -2.20
C CYS A 166 0.88 40.07 -2.42
N ARG A 167 1.11 41.27 -2.96
CA ARG A 167 2.38 41.97 -2.77
C ARG A 167 2.37 42.55 -1.35
N ILE A 168 3.34 42.10 -0.56
CA ILE A 168 3.79 42.72 0.69
C ILE A 168 4.52 44.02 0.32
#